data_AF-A0A553YIM5-F1
#
_entry.id   AF-A0A553YIM5-F1
#
_cell.length_a   1.000
_cell.length_b   1.000
_cell.length_c   1.000
_cell.angle_alpha   90.00
_cell.angle_beta   90.00
_cell.angle_gamma   90.00
#
_symmetry.space_group_name_H-M   'P 1'
#
loop_
_entity.id
_entity.type
_entity.pdbx_description
1 polymer ?
#
loop_
_entity_poly.entity_id
_entity_poly.type
_entity_poly.pdbx_seq_one_letter_code
_entity_poly.pdbx_strand_id
1 'polypeptide(L)'
;AVLVGTDAPEGLRFAGAVGSGLSLRERRELAGYLEVLARADPPFAGPVEVAGARWVEPRLVAEVTASSWTDAGRLRHPVWQRLRPDLTRLG
;
A
#
# COMPACT_ATOMS: atom_id res chain seq x y z
N ALA A 1 -8.99 4.44 -1.85
CA ALA A 1 -7.88 4.23 -0.90
C ALA A 1 -6.87 3.27 -1.52
N VAL A 2 -5.63 3.25 -1.05
CA VAL A 2 -4.61 2.25 -1.42
C VAL A 2 -4.34 1.34 -0.22
N LEU A 3 -4.24 0.04 -0.44
CA LEU A 3 -3.86 -0.91 0.60
C LEU A 3 -2.34 -0.93 0.72
N VAL A 4 -1.82 -0.75 1.93
CA VAL A 4 -0.37 -0.71 2.19
C VAL A 4 0.04 -1.86 3.09
N GLY A 5 1.31 -2.24 3.01
CA GLY A 5 1.92 -3.20 3.90
C GLY A 5 3.37 -2.84 4.21
N THR A 6 3.92 -3.53 5.21
CA THR A 6 5.33 -3.45 5.57
C THR A 6 6.04 -4.73 5.19
N ASP A 7 7.28 -4.62 4.73
CA ASP A 7 8.14 -5.76 4.48
C ASP A 7 8.38 -6.52 5.80
N ALA A 8 8.21 -7.84 5.79
CA ALA A 8 8.42 -8.71 6.94
C ALA A 8 9.01 -10.06 6.47
N PRO A 9 9.65 -10.84 7.36
CA PRO A 9 10.29 -12.11 6.98
C PRO A 9 9.36 -13.10 6.27
N GLU A 10 8.07 -13.12 6.64
CA GLU A 10 7.04 -13.96 6.02
C GLU A 10 6.45 -13.39 4.72
N GLY A 11 6.91 -12.22 4.27
CA GLY A 11 6.39 -11.46 3.13
C GLY A 11 5.69 -10.18 3.54
N LEU A 12 4.92 -9.58 2.62
CA LEU A 12 4.30 -8.28 2.87
C LEU A 12 3.18 -8.40 3.92
N ARG A 13 3.36 -7.78 5.08
CA ARG A 13 2.33 -7.74 6.13
C ARG A 13 1.40 -6.57 5.88
N PHE A 14 0.09 -6.81 5.77
CA PHE A 14 -0.89 -5.75 5.60
C PHE A 14 -0.81 -4.74 6.76
N ALA A 15 -0.82 -3.45 6.47
CA ALA A 15 -0.68 -2.39 7.47
C ALA A 15 -1.90 -1.45 7.49
N GLY A 16 -2.78 -1.51 6.49
CA GLY A 16 -4.05 -0.79 6.46
C GLY A 16 -4.39 -0.20 5.10
N ALA A 17 -5.52 0.51 5.04
CA ALA A 17 -5.94 1.26 3.86
C ALA A 17 -5.68 2.76 4.08
N VAL A 18 -5.01 3.40 3.11
CA VAL A 18 -4.71 4.84 3.14
C VAL A 18 -5.64 5.56 2.17
N GLY A 19 -6.54 6.39 2.70
CA GLY A 19 -7.57 7.09 1.92
C GLY A 19 -7.37 8.60 1.83
N SER A 20 -6.67 9.20 2.78
CA SER A 20 -6.42 10.64 2.90
C SER A 20 -5.00 11.02 2.47
N GLY A 21 -4.75 12.31 2.28
CA GLY A 21 -3.43 12.86 1.94
C GLY A 21 -3.08 12.81 0.45
N LEU A 22 -3.67 11.89 -0.31
CA LEU A 22 -3.49 11.84 -1.77
C LEU A 22 -4.13 13.07 -2.43
N SER A 23 -3.38 13.80 -3.24
CA SER A 23 -3.93 14.77 -4.19
C SER A 23 -4.63 14.07 -5.36
N LEU A 24 -5.40 14.82 -6.15
CA LEU A 24 -6.01 14.28 -7.37
C LEU A 24 -4.96 13.85 -8.40
N ARG A 25 -3.84 14.58 -8.49
CA ARG A 25 -2.72 14.24 -9.36
C ARG A 25 -2.10 12.90 -8.96
N GLU A 26 -1.75 12.75 -7.68
CA GLU A 26 -1.14 11.51 -7.17
C GLU A 26 -2.09 10.32 -7.30
N ARG A 27 -3.41 10.49 -7.10
CA ARG A 27 -4.38 9.42 -7.34
C ARG A 27 -4.31 8.89 -8.77
N ARG A 28 -4.22 9.78 -9.76
CA ARG A 28 -4.15 9.38 -11.19
C ARG A 28 -2.82 8.71 -11.51
N GLU A 29 -1.73 9.27 -11.02
CA GLU A 29 -0.40 8.72 -11.22
C GLU A 29 -0.26 7.33 -10.59
N LEU A 30 -0.66 7.19 -9.32
CA LEU A 30 -0.66 5.92 -8.61
C LEU A 30 -1.56 4.89 -9.31
N ALA A 31 -2.74 5.27 -9.78
CA ALA A 31 -3.61 4.37 -10.53
C ALA A 31 -2.93 3.85 -11.81
N GLY A 32 -2.20 4.70 -12.53
CA GLY A 32 -1.43 4.30 -13.72
C GLY A 32 -0.36 3.26 -13.41
N TYR A 33 0.43 3.47 -12.35
CA TYR A 33 1.44 2.49 -11.94
C TYR A 33 0.81 1.16 -11.46
N LEU A 34 -0.26 1.24 -10.67
CA LEU A 34 -0.94 0.07 -10.13
C LEU A 34 -1.60 -0.79 -11.22
N GLU A 35 -2.11 -0.17 -12.29
CA GLU A 35 -2.70 -0.90 -13.42
C GLU A 35 -1.67 -1.81 -14.11
N VAL A 36 -0.43 -1.32 -14.29
CA VAL A 36 0.67 -2.11 -14.90
C VAL A 36 1.16 -3.23 -13.98
N LEU A 37 0.98 -3.06 -12.66
CA LEU A 37 1.40 -4.02 -11.65
C LEU A 37 0.29 -5.00 -11.26
N ALA A 38 -0.83 -5.06 -11.98
CA ALA A 38 -1.96 -5.90 -11.63
C ALA A 38 -1.58 -7.39 -11.48
N ARG A 39 -2.15 -8.05 -10.48
CA ARG A 39 -2.02 -9.50 -10.24
C ARG A 39 -3.33 -10.11 -9.77
N ALA A 40 -3.46 -11.43 -9.89
CA ALA A 40 -4.69 -12.16 -9.54
C ALA A 40 -4.87 -12.32 -8.02
N ASP A 41 -3.79 -12.64 -7.31
CA ASP A 41 -3.85 -13.00 -5.89
C ASP A 41 -3.36 -11.86 -4.97
N PRO A 42 -3.81 -11.81 -3.70
CA PRO A 42 -3.31 -10.83 -2.74
C PRO A 42 -1.79 -10.95 -2.53
N PRO A 43 -1.03 -9.83 -2.50
CA PRO A 43 0.42 -9.86 -2.27
C PRO A 43 0.80 -10.01 -0.79
N PHE A 44 -0.18 -10.11 0.11
CA PHE A 44 0.03 -10.10 1.55
C PHE A 44 0.25 -11.51 2.10
N ALA A 45 1.11 -11.63 3.11
CA ALA A 45 1.45 -12.90 3.78
C ALA A 45 0.30 -13.53 4.59
N GLY A 46 -0.83 -12.83 4.73
CA GLY A 46 -2.01 -13.30 5.45
C GLY A 46 -3.30 -12.78 4.80
N PRO A 47 -4.47 -13.31 5.22
CA PRO A 47 -5.73 -12.93 4.62
C PRO A 47 -6.02 -11.44 4.82
N VAL A 48 -6.52 -10.81 3.76
CA VAL A 48 -6.96 -9.42 3.75
C VAL A 48 -8.39 -9.37 3.22
N GLU A 49 -9.34 -9.19 4.12
CA GLU A 49 -10.76 -9.10 3.80
C GLU A 49 -11.12 -7.66 3.39
N VAL A 50 -10.84 -7.32 2.13
CA VAL A 50 -11.25 -6.05 1.54
C VAL A 50 -12.05 -6.35 0.27
N ALA A 51 -13.36 -6.15 0.35
CA ALA A 51 -14.26 -6.36 -0.78
C ALA A 51 -13.90 -5.44 -1.95
N GLY A 52 -13.85 -6.00 -3.16
CA GLY A 52 -13.56 -5.25 -4.39
C GLY A 52 -12.12 -4.75 -4.53
N ALA A 53 -11.19 -5.26 -3.71
CA ALA A 53 -9.77 -4.93 -3.85
C ALA A 53 -9.22 -5.41 -5.20
N ARG A 54 -8.40 -4.56 -5.83
CA ARG A 54 -7.53 -4.94 -6.95
C ARG A 54 -6.14 -5.18 -6.40
N TRP A 55 -5.57 -6.34 -6.70
CA TRP A 55 -4.26 -6.73 -6.20
C TRP A 55 -3.17 -6.31 -7.18
N VAL A 56 -2.03 -5.90 -6.63
CA VAL A 56 -0.87 -5.51 -7.41
C VAL A 56 0.40 -6.16 -6.87
N GLU A 57 1.41 -6.28 -7.72
CA GLU A 57 2.77 -6.59 -7.32
C GLU A 57 3.29 -5.51 -6.36
N PRO A 58 3.86 -5.90 -5.19
CA PRO A 58 4.26 -4.96 -4.14
C PRO A 58 5.62 -4.31 -4.44
N ARG A 59 5.70 -3.60 -5.57
CA ARG A 59 6.94 -2.98 -6.08
C ARG A 59 7.11 -1.54 -5.62
N LEU A 60 6.00 -0.82 -5.48
CA LEU A 60 5.96 0.60 -5.12
C LEU A 60 6.18 0.80 -3.63
N VAL A 61 7.05 1.74 -3.28
CA VAL A 61 7.24 2.20 -1.90
C VAL A 61 6.63 3.59 -1.75
N ALA A 62 5.97 3.83 -0.63
CA ALA A 62 5.37 5.11 -0.29
C ALA A 62 5.73 5.53 1.13
N GLU A 63 5.74 6.84 1.35
CA GLU A 63 5.83 7.44 2.66
C GLU A 63 4.42 7.73 3.18
N VAL A 64 4.14 7.24 4.38
CA VAL A 64 2.84 7.35 5.05
C VAL A 64 3.09 7.75 6.50
N THR A 65 2.40 8.78 6.98
CA THR A 65 2.36 9.12 8.40
C THR A 65 1.15 8.46 9.05
N ALA A 66 1.23 8.19 10.34
CA ALA A 66 0.15 7.62 11.13
C ALA A 66 0.25 8.13 12.57
N SER A 67 -0.86 8.13 13.30
CA SER A 67 -0.86 8.54 14.71
C SER A 67 -0.16 7.53 15.61
N SER A 68 -0.27 6.24 15.28
CA SER A 68 0.35 5.14 16.01
C SER A 68 0.21 3.81 15.27
N TRP A 69 0.93 2.80 15.75
CA TRP A 69 0.70 1.39 15.41
C TRP A 69 -0.28 0.77 16.41
N THR A 70 -1.11 -0.17 15.94
CA THR A 70 -1.88 -1.07 16.80
C THR A 70 -1.05 -2.30 17.18
N ASP A 71 -1.42 -3.00 18.24
CA ASP A 71 -0.81 -4.30 18.61
C ASP A 71 -0.90 -5.34 17.49
N ALA A 72 -1.92 -5.26 16.63
CA ALA A 72 -2.07 -6.09 15.44
C ALA A 72 -1.23 -5.66 14.22
N GLY A 73 -0.30 -4.71 14.39
CA GLY A 73 0.58 -4.23 13.31
C GLY A 73 -0.11 -3.40 12.24
N ARG A 74 -1.22 -2.71 12.55
CA ARG A 74 -1.93 -1.79 11.64
C ARG A 74 -1.63 -0.33 11.97
N LEU A 75 -1.72 0.53 10.98
CA LEU A 75 -1.62 1.98 11.13
C LEU A 75 -2.94 2.58 11.62
N ARG A 76 -2.90 3.44 12.65
CA ARG A 76 -4.04 4.29 13.04
C ARG A 76 -3.98 5.64 12.33
N HIS A 77 -5.10 6.06 11.76
CA HIS A 77 -5.26 7.32 11.01
C HIS A 77 -4.15 7.56 9.97
N PRO A 78 -3.88 6.60 9.06
CA PRO A 78 -2.81 6.76 8.08
C PRO A 78 -3.12 7.88 7.09
N VAL A 79 -2.12 8.70 6.80
CA VAL A 79 -2.18 9.80 5.83
C VAL A 79 -1.04 9.65 4.83
N TRP A 80 -1.40 9.58 3.56
CA TRP A 80 -0.43 9.53 2.47
C TRP A 80 0.43 10.79 2.45
N GLN A 81 1.74 10.63 2.24
CA GLN A 81 2.66 11.75 2.02
C GLN A 81 3.13 11.81 0.58
N ARG A 82 3.73 10.73 0.06
CA ARG A 82 4.31 10.68 -1.30
C ARG A 82 4.74 9.27 -1.70
N LEU A 83 4.93 9.04 -3.01
CA LEU A 83 5.70 7.90 -3.50
C LEU A 83 7.20 8.08 -3.21
N ARG A 84 7.89 6.96 -3.05
CA ARG A 84 9.35 6.85 -2.90
C ARG A 84 9.93 6.04 -4.06
N PRO A 85 9.99 6.63 -5.27
CA PRO A 85 10.56 5.95 -6.44
C PRO A 85 12.03 5.56 -6.22
N ASP A 86 12.74 6.32 -5.39
CA ASP A 86 14.11 6.04 -4.96
C ASP A 86 14.26 4.75 -4.13
N LEU A 87 13.18 4.25 -3.53
CA LEU A 87 13.13 3.00 -2.78
C LEU A 87 12.34 1.89 -3.50
N THR A 88 11.74 2.22 -4.63
CA THR A 88 10.89 1.32 -5.40
C THR A 88 11.73 0.29 -6.13
N ARG A 89 11.36 -0.98 -6.02
CA ARG A 89 12.06 -2.09 -6.68
C ARG A 89 11.45 -2.36 -8.05
N LEU A 90 11.81 -1.55 -9.03
CA LEU A 90 11.59 -1.89 -10.45
C LEU A 90 12.75 -2.81 -10.85
N GLY A 91 12.50 -4.11 -10.81
CA GLY A 91 13.41 -5.11 -11.38
C GLY A 91 13.28 -5.14 -12.88
#